data_AF-A0A1M5GB71-F1
#
_entry.id   AF-A0A1M5GB71-F1
#
_cell.length_a   1.000
_cell.length_b   1.000
_cell.length_c   1.000
_cell.angle_alpha   90.00
_cell.angle_beta   90.00
_cell.angle_gamma   90.00
#
_symmetry.space_group_name_H-M   'P 1'
#
loop_
_entity.id
_entity.type
_entity.pdbx_description
1 polymer ?
#
loop_
_entity_poly.entity_id
_entity_poly.type
_entity_poly.pdbx_seq_one_letter_code
_entity_poly.pdbx_strand_id
1 'polypeptide(L)' 'MFMIIEANDTFTFERKGEMDANNPVVQKWEELMLKYQKALPGAKKGEKWMMMEKIFDLHQNG' A
#
# COMPACT_ATOMS: atom_id res chain seq x y z
N MET A 1 -11.67 1.60 0.33
CA MET A 1 -10.89 1.02 -0.79
C MET A 1 -9.99 -0.05 -0.22
N PHE A 2 -9.74 -1.14 -0.94
CA PHE A 2 -8.75 -2.15 -0.58
C PHE A 2 -7.73 -2.25 -1.72
N MET A 3 -6.49 -2.58 -1.38
CA MET A 3 -5.40 -2.81 -2.34
C MET A 3 -4.86 -4.21 -2.08
N ILE A 4 -4.73 -4.99 -3.15
CA ILE A 4 -4.06 -6.28 -3.14
C ILE A 4 -2.79 -6.09 -3.97
N ILE A 5 -1.65 -6.48 -3.39
CA ILE A 5 -0.36 -6.43 -4.07
C ILE A 5 0.08 -7.88 -4.27
N GLU A 6 0.11 -8.32 -5.52
CA GLU A 6 0.78 -9.54 -5.92
C GLU A 6 2.22 -9.18 -6.29
N ALA A 7 3.18 -9.70 -5.53
CA ALA A 7 4.59 -9.44 -5.74
C ALA A 7 5.39 -10.74 -5.51
N ASN A 8 6.61 -10.76 -6.04
CA ASN A 8 7.52 -11.90 -5.85
C ASN A 8 8.20 -11.84 -4.46
N ASP A 9 8.97 -12.89 -4.17
CA ASP A 9 9.63 -13.09 -2.86
C ASP A 9 10.67 -12.02 -2.49
N THR A 10 11.07 -11.17 -3.45
CA THR A 10 12.01 -10.07 -3.19
C THR A 10 11.33 -8.78 -2.74
N PHE A 11 10.00 -8.77 -2.68
CA PHE A 11 9.22 -7.62 -2.26
C PHE A 11 9.30 -7.39 -0.75
N THR A 12 9.56 -6.14 -0.37
CA THR A 12 9.38 -5.65 1.01
C THR A 12 8.69 -4.28 0.97
N PHE A 13 7.89 -3.99 1.99
CA PHE A 13 7.22 -2.69 2.11
C PHE A 13 8.22 -1.54 2.28
N GLU A 14 9.35 -1.78 2.96
CA GLU A 14 10.42 -0.78 3.13
C GLU A 14 11.03 -0.41 1.77
N ARG A 15 11.44 -1.40 0.97
CA ARG A 15 12.02 -1.16 -0.35
C ARG A 15 11.03 -0.45 -1.28
N LYS A 16 9.76 -0.88 -1.26
CA LYS A 16 8.70 -0.21 -2.03
C LYS A 16 8.52 1.25 -1.59
N GLY A 17 8.51 1.50 -0.28
CA GLY A 17 8.43 2.86 0.28
C GLY A 17 9.59 3.75 -0.15
N GLU A 18 10.82 3.24 -0.13
CA GLU A 18 12.00 3.97 -0.61
C GLU A 18 11.92 4.26 -2.12
N MET A 19 11.49 3.28 -2.92
CA MET A 19 11.30 3.47 -4.36
C MET A 19 10.22 4.50 -4.67
N ASP A 20 9.11 4.48 -3.94
CA ASP A 20 8.01 5.43 -4.10
C ASP A 20 8.44 6.85 -3.71
N ALA A 21 9.15 7.00 -2.59
CA ALA A 21 9.66 8.29 -2.11
C ALA A 21 10.60 8.96 -3.12
N ASN A 22 11.41 8.16 -3.82
CA ASN A 22 12.38 8.63 -4.80
C ASN A 22 11.81 8.73 -6.23
N ASN A 23 10.55 8.33 -6.47
CA ASN A 23 9.94 8.37 -7.78
C ASN A 23 9.03 9.62 -7.93
N PRO A 24 9.43 10.64 -8.72
CA PRO A 24 8.67 11.88 -8.85
C PRO A 24 7.29 11.69 -9.51
N VAL A 25 7.08 10.64 -10.29
CA VAL A 25 5.77 10.33 -10.89
C VAL A 25 4.83 9.78 -9.81
N VAL A 26 5.33 8.89 -8.95
CA VAL A 26 4.57 8.36 -7.82
C VAL A 26 4.19 9.47 -6.86
N GLN A 27 5.11 10.38 -6.52
CA GLN A 27 4.79 11.51 -5.63
C GLN A 27 3.68 12.42 -6.20
N LYS A 28 3.75 12.77 -7.49
CA LYS A 28 2.68 13.55 -8.14
C LYS A 28 1.33 12.83 -8.14
N TRP A 29 1.34 11.50 -8.35
CA TRP A 29 0.14 10.68 -8.25
C TRP A 29 -0.42 10.66 -6.82
N GLU A 30 0.44 10.52 -5.82
CA GLU A 30 0.05 10.54 -4.41
C GLU A 30 -0.58 11.87 -3.98
N GLU A 31 -0.02 13.00 -4.40
CA GLU A 31 -0.58 14.35 -4.18
C GLU A 31 -1.97 14.52 -4.80
N LEU A 32 -2.17 13.98 -6.02
CA LEU A 32 -3.47 14.01 -6.68
C LEU A 32 -4.49 13.16 -5.94
N MET A 33 -4.12 11.92 -5.60
CA MET A 33 -5.04 10.95 -4.99
C MET A 33 -5.39 11.31 -3.55
N LEU A 34 -4.52 12.03 -2.83
CA LEU A 34 -4.80 12.54 -1.49
C LEU A 34 -6.08 13.40 -1.44
N LYS A 35 -6.46 14.06 -2.55
CA LYS A 35 -7.69 14.86 -2.63
C LYS A 35 -8.97 14.02 -2.64
N TYR A 36 -8.87 12.76 -3.03
CA TYR A 36 -9.99 11.84 -3.20
C TYR A 36 -10.03 10.74 -2.13
N GLN A 37 -8.93 10.52 -1.43
CA GLN A 37 -8.82 9.50 -0.40
C GLN A 37 -9.03 10.10 0.99
N LYS A 38 -9.87 9.44 1.78
CA LYS A 38 -10.09 9.76 3.19
C LYS A 38 -9.43 8.69 4.05
N ALA A 39 -8.60 9.11 5.00
CA ALA A 39 -8.01 8.20 5.98
C ALA A 39 -9.10 7.53 6.82
N LEU A 40 -8.87 6.28 7.20
CA LEU A 40 -9.81 5.53 8.04
C LEU A 40 -9.75 6.00 9.50
N PRO A 41 -10.88 5.96 10.24
CA PRO A 41 -10.87 6.19 11.68
C PRO A 41 -9.89 5.22 12.36
N GLY A 42 -8.91 5.75 13.09
CA GLY A 42 -7.88 4.94 13.77
C GLY A 42 -6.56 4.76 13.00
N ALA A 43 -6.45 5.26 11.76
CA ALA A 43 -5.16 5.32 11.07
C ALA A 43 -4.19 6.27 11.82
N LYS A 44 -2.90 5.93 11.87
CA LYS A 44 -1.92 6.84 12.47
C LYS A 44 -1.77 8.09 11.61
N LYS A 45 -1.23 9.15 12.21
CA LYS A 45 -0.95 10.41 11.50
C LYS A 45 0.01 10.12 10.33
N GLY A 46 -0.47 10.32 9.11
CA GLY A 46 0.30 10.06 7.88
C GLY A 46 0.02 8.70 7.22
N GLU A 47 -0.75 7.80 7.85
CA GLU A 47 -1.15 6.53 7.23
C GLU A 47 -2.41 6.72 6.38
N LYS A 48 -2.29 6.47 5.07
CA LYS A 48 -3.43 6.44 4.16
C LYS A 48 -4.10 5.06 4.11
N TRP A 49 -3.31 4.01 4.33
CA TRP A 49 -3.71 2.62 4.22
C TRP A 49 -3.37 1.88 5.50
N MET A 50 -4.26 0.98 5.92
CA MET A 50 -4.00 0.08 7.03
C MET A 50 -3.67 -1.30 6.48
N MET A 51 -2.62 -1.93 7.02
CA MET A 51 -2.28 -3.29 6.64
C MET A 51 -3.37 -4.25 7.08
N MET A 52 -3.73 -5.19 6.20
CA MET A 52 -4.67 -6.26 6.52
C MET A 52 -3.90 -7.57 6.61
N GLU A 53 -4.31 -8.43 7.54
CA GLU A 53 -3.80 -9.79 7.67
C GLU A 53 -4.56 -10.73 6.72
N LYS A 54 -3.84 -11.45 5.86
CA LYS A 54 -4.43 -12.46 4.97
C LYS A 54 -4.72 -13.71 5.80
N ILE A 55 -5.99 -14.00 6.06
CA ILE A 55 -6.42 -15.15 6.88
C ILE A 55 -6.75 -16.42 6.07
N PHE A 56 -6.85 -16.32 4.75
CA PHE A 56 -7.20 -17.44 3.86
C PHE A 56 -6.65 -17.21 2.45
N ASP A 57 -6.18 -18.29 1.81
CA ASP A 57 -5.78 -18.32 0.40
C ASP A 57 -6.08 -19.70 -0.18
N LEU A 58 -6.93 -19.76 -1.20
CA LEU A 58 -7.35 -21.02 -1.82
C LEU A 58 -6.19 -21.70 -2.58
N HIS A 59 -5.23 -20.94 -3.08
CA HIS A 59 -4.15 -21.44 -3.93
C HIS A 59 -2.90 -21.90 -3.15
N GLN A 60 -2.82 -21.63 -1.85
CA GLN A 60 -1.68 -22.08 -1.03
C GLN A 60 -1.78 -23.55 -0.58
N ASN A 61 -2.89 -24.24 -0.85
CA ASN A 61 -3.13 -25.64 -0.46
C ASN A 61 -3.18 -26.62 -1.65
N GLY A 62 -2.54 -26.29 -2.77
CA GLY A 62 -2.47 -27.13 -3.98
C GLY A 62 -1.05 -27.58 -4.32
#